data_AF-R5XX28-F1
#
_entry.id   AF-R5XX28-F1
#
_cell.length_a   1.000
_cell.length_b   1.000
_cell.length_c   1.000
_cell.angle_alpha   90.00
_cell.angle_beta   90.00
_cell.angle_gamma   90.00
#
_symmetry.space_group_name_H-M   'P 1'
#
loop_
_entity.id
_entity.type
_entity.pdbx_description
1 polymer ?
#
loop_
_entity_poly.entity_id
_entity_poly.type
_entity_poly.pdbx_seq_one_letter_code
_entity_poly.pdbx_strand_id
1 'polypeptide(L)'
;MADRITEALGKLQKLVTAKIKAVKDGVVIDEEKLFVYGIEPHTDSLDSYLAAESGSLKFSSTSKGNGTGTKIELYDEDGNLIKTYTLVIFGDVNGDGWYDATDATLVNCIVGGMFTKEQLGEAAWLAADCNHDGVINEADSELLQQAGIMLQSINQNVQQSELETSSAYTEYISIIEQTVETEKPDDAPAENPDKTPTEEPTEQNWVVVFFEQLFNLIKLLLSILK
;
A
#
# COMPACT_ATOMS: atom_id res chain seq x y z
N MET A 1 48.35 1.47 -23.59
CA MET A 1 47.24 0.49 -23.54
C MET A 1 47.00 0.02 -22.11
N ALA A 2 48.05 -0.33 -21.35
CA ALA A 2 47.96 -0.64 -19.92
C ALA A 2 47.33 0.49 -19.07
N ASP A 3 47.74 1.75 -19.26
CA ASP A 3 47.23 2.87 -18.47
C ASP A 3 45.71 3.08 -18.58
N ARG A 4 45.16 2.86 -19.79
CA ARG A 4 43.72 2.96 -20.05
C ARG A 4 42.91 1.84 -19.40
N ILE A 5 43.51 0.64 -19.27
CA ILE A 5 42.86 -0.49 -18.61
C ILE A 5 42.88 -0.27 -17.09
N THR A 6 43.99 0.21 -16.54
CA THR A 6 44.11 0.54 -15.12
C THR A 6 43.14 1.66 -14.71
N GLU A 7 43.02 2.71 -15.53
CA GLU A 7 42.04 3.78 -15.30
C GLU A 7 40.60 3.24 -15.34
N ALA A 8 40.27 2.39 -16.32
CA ALA A 8 38.96 1.78 -16.43
C ALA A 8 38.64 0.86 -15.23
N LEU A 9 39.61 0.05 -14.78
CA LEU A 9 39.46 -0.79 -13.59
C LEU A 9 39.26 0.05 -12.32
N GLY A 10 39.99 1.17 -12.19
CA GLY A 10 39.81 2.09 -11.07
C GLY A 10 38.41 2.72 -11.03
N LYS A 11 37.89 3.15 -12.18
CA LYS A 11 36.51 3.65 -12.30
C LYS A 11 35.48 2.57 -11.98
N LEU A 12 35.70 1.35 -12.47
CA LEU A 12 34.82 0.22 -12.20
C LEU A 12 34.81 -0.14 -10.70
N GLN A 13 35.98 -0.11 -10.06
CA GLN A 13 36.10 -0.33 -8.62
C GLN A 13 35.33 0.73 -7.82
N LYS A 14 35.50 2.02 -8.14
CA LYS A 14 34.75 3.11 -7.49
C LYS A 14 33.24 2.96 -7.65
N LEU A 15 32.79 2.59 -8.86
CA LEU A 15 31.38 2.33 -9.16
C LEU A 15 30.79 1.19 -8.31
N VAL A 16 31.60 0.18 -7.99
CA VAL A 16 31.19 -1.00 -7.21
C VAL A 16 31.26 -0.74 -5.71
N THR A 17 32.15 0.15 -5.25
CA THR A 17 32.34 0.41 -3.81
C THR A 17 31.48 1.52 -3.24
N ALA A 18 31.01 2.47 -4.06
CA ALA A 18 30.25 3.59 -3.55
C ALA A 18 28.81 3.19 -3.19
N LYS A 19 28.40 3.54 -1.97
CA LYS A 19 27.11 3.18 -1.40
C LYS A 19 26.44 4.36 -0.72
N ILE A 20 25.11 4.33 -0.71
CA ILE A 20 24.30 5.20 0.14
C ILE A 20 24.11 4.46 1.46
N LYS A 21 24.17 5.21 2.55
CA LYS A 21 23.92 4.75 3.91
C LYS A 21 22.67 5.43 4.47
N ALA A 22 21.80 4.63 5.07
CA ALA A 22 20.71 5.12 5.91
C ALA A 22 21.27 5.73 7.20
N VAL A 23 20.87 6.96 7.50
CA VAL A 23 21.25 7.70 8.71
C VAL A 23 20.23 7.49 9.82
N LYS A 24 18.94 7.34 9.46
CA LYS A 24 17.81 7.14 10.37
C LYS A 24 17.29 5.71 10.26
N ASP A 25 16.87 5.15 11.39
CA ASP A 25 16.21 3.85 11.44
C ASP A 25 14.88 3.90 10.66
N GLY A 26 14.55 2.80 10.00
CA GLY A 26 13.35 2.68 9.14
C GLY A 26 13.61 2.96 7.66
N VAL A 27 14.68 3.69 7.33
CA VAL A 27 15.05 3.92 5.92
C VAL A 27 15.60 2.64 5.30
N VAL A 28 15.02 2.26 4.16
CA VAL A 28 15.45 1.11 3.39
C VAL A 28 15.98 1.58 2.03
N ILE A 29 17.15 1.07 1.66
CA ILE A 29 17.81 1.35 0.38
C ILE A 29 17.79 0.05 -0.42
N ASP A 30 16.95 0.00 -1.43
CA ASP A 30 16.88 -1.11 -2.38
C ASP A 30 17.93 -0.89 -3.49
N GLU A 31 19.06 -1.59 -3.37
CA GLU A 31 20.15 -1.51 -4.36
C GLU A 31 19.82 -2.21 -5.68
N GLU A 32 18.82 -3.10 -5.73
CA GLU A 32 18.44 -3.84 -6.94
C GLU A 32 17.49 -3.02 -7.81
N LYS A 33 16.45 -2.44 -7.19
CA LYS A 33 15.45 -1.60 -7.87
C LYS A 33 15.84 -0.13 -7.92
N LEU A 34 16.90 0.27 -7.18
CA LEU A 34 17.35 1.64 -7.02
C LEU A 34 16.27 2.55 -6.39
N PHE A 35 15.58 2.03 -5.37
CA PHE A 35 14.61 2.79 -4.59
C PHE A 35 15.09 3.08 -3.18
N VAL A 36 14.60 4.18 -2.62
CA VAL A 36 14.74 4.50 -1.20
C VAL A 36 13.35 4.75 -0.64
N TYR A 37 13.00 4.06 0.43
CA TYR A 37 11.72 4.18 1.13
C TYR A 37 11.95 4.19 2.66
N GLY A 38 10.89 4.37 3.46
CA GLY A 38 11.02 4.55 4.91
C GLY A 38 11.39 5.97 5.34
N ILE A 39 11.16 6.95 4.47
CA ILE A 39 11.35 8.38 4.78
C ILE A 39 9.98 8.96 5.14
N GLU A 40 9.95 9.82 6.15
CA GLU A 40 8.72 10.48 6.58
C GLU A 40 8.17 11.38 5.44
N PRO A 41 6.84 11.40 5.24
CA PRO A 41 6.21 12.31 4.30
C PRO A 41 6.52 13.77 4.64
N HIS A 42 6.54 14.62 3.63
CA HIS A 42 6.75 16.05 3.74
C HIS A 42 8.04 16.44 4.47
N THR A 43 9.12 15.68 4.25
CA THR A 43 10.44 16.08 4.78
C THR A 43 11.01 17.28 4.03
N ASP A 44 11.48 18.28 4.76
CA ASP A 44 12.15 19.45 4.19
C ASP A 44 13.52 19.12 3.59
N SER A 45 14.20 18.10 4.11
CA SER A 45 15.54 17.70 3.69
C SER A 45 15.74 16.18 3.79
N LEU A 46 16.44 15.64 2.79
CA LEU A 46 16.83 14.23 2.75
C LEU A 46 18.22 14.00 3.38
N ASP A 47 18.98 15.07 3.67
CA ASP A 47 20.31 14.99 4.27
C ASP A 47 20.30 14.39 5.69
N SER A 48 19.16 14.49 6.39
CA SER A 48 18.98 13.88 7.72
C SER A 48 18.68 12.38 7.66
N TYR A 49 18.29 11.87 6.48
CA TYR A 49 17.91 10.48 6.26
C TYR A 49 19.02 9.68 5.56
N LEU A 50 19.79 10.34 4.70
CA LEU A 50 20.71 9.69 3.78
C LEU A 50 22.08 10.34 3.81
N ALA A 51 23.12 9.52 3.77
CA ALA A 51 24.50 9.94 3.61
C ALA A 51 25.18 9.07 2.56
N ALA A 52 26.16 9.62 1.83
CA ALA A 52 27.07 8.81 1.03
C ALA A 52 28.14 8.18 1.94
N GLU A 53 28.45 6.89 1.77
CA GLU A 53 29.61 6.28 2.44
C GLU A 53 30.93 6.81 1.86
N SER A 54 30.91 7.20 0.59
CA SER A 54 32.03 7.82 -0.12
C SER A 54 31.49 8.80 -1.17
N GLY A 55 32.11 9.98 -1.29
CA GLY A 55 31.69 11.01 -2.24
C GLY A 55 30.57 11.91 -1.71
N SER A 56 29.57 12.21 -2.54
CA SER A 56 28.48 13.13 -2.20
C SER A 56 27.12 12.71 -2.74
N LEU A 57 26.06 13.17 -2.10
CA LEU A 57 24.68 13.03 -2.58
C LEU A 57 24.19 14.36 -3.14
N LYS A 58 23.37 14.26 -4.18
CA LYS A 58 22.58 15.38 -4.69
C LYS A 58 21.14 14.94 -4.82
N PHE A 59 20.24 15.79 -4.33
CA PHE A 59 18.81 15.58 -4.38
C PHE A 59 18.19 16.47 -5.45
N SER A 60 17.44 15.87 -6.36
CA SER A 60 16.63 16.57 -7.36
C SER A 60 15.17 16.25 -7.09
N SER A 61 14.55 17.09 -6.27
CA SER A 61 13.14 17.03 -5.86
C SER A 61 12.18 17.10 -7.06
N THR A 62 10.93 16.70 -6.84
CA THR A 62 9.87 16.87 -7.84
C THR A 62 9.51 18.35 -7.99
N SER A 63 8.65 18.68 -8.94
CA SER A 63 8.11 20.04 -9.07
C SER A 63 7.27 20.49 -7.86
N LYS A 64 6.91 19.56 -6.97
CA LYS A 64 6.03 19.77 -5.82
C LYS A 64 6.75 19.61 -4.47
N GLY A 65 7.98 19.10 -4.45
CA GLY A 65 8.76 18.95 -3.22
C GLY A 65 9.51 17.62 -3.18
N ASN A 66 9.90 17.22 -1.97
CA ASN A 66 10.56 15.92 -1.72
C ASN A 66 9.52 14.80 -1.67
N GLY A 67 8.85 14.55 -2.80
CA GLY A 67 7.88 13.49 -2.96
C GLY A 67 8.42 12.27 -3.70
N THR A 68 7.55 11.27 -3.89
CA THR A 68 7.79 10.13 -4.75
C THR A 68 8.24 10.59 -6.14
N GLY A 69 9.34 10.01 -6.62
CA GLY A 69 9.99 10.45 -7.87
C GLY A 69 11.16 11.41 -7.68
N THR A 70 11.43 11.87 -6.45
CA THR A 70 12.66 12.62 -6.15
C THR A 70 13.89 11.78 -6.47
N LYS A 71 14.83 12.34 -7.25
CA LYS A 71 16.05 11.64 -7.65
C LYS A 71 17.15 11.88 -6.64
N ILE A 72 17.79 10.81 -6.21
CA ILE A 72 18.92 10.80 -5.29
C ILE A 72 20.15 10.34 -6.08
N GLU A 73 20.99 11.28 -6.47
CA GLU A 73 22.18 11.06 -7.29
C GLU A 73 23.40 10.87 -6.39
N LEU A 74 24.06 9.72 -6.49
CA LEU A 74 25.31 9.42 -5.78
C LEU A 74 26.51 9.73 -6.68
N TYR A 75 27.40 10.59 -6.21
CA TYR A 75 28.63 10.97 -6.88
C TYR A 75 29.86 10.41 -6.16
N ASP A 76 30.90 10.09 -6.93
CA ASP A 76 32.22 9.74 -6.36
C ASP A 76 32.97 10.99 -5.86
N GLU A 77 34.11 10.77 -5.21
CA GLU A 77 35.01 11.85 -4.76
C GLU A 77 35.56 12.71 -5.91
N ASP A 78 35.53 12.21 -7.14
CA ASP A 78 35.98 12.92 -8.35
C ASP A 78 34.83 13.69 -9.03
N GLY A 79 33.59 13.58 -8.52
CA GLY A 79 32.39 14.23 -9.05
C GLY A 79 31.69 13.49 -10.21
N ASN A 80 31.98 12.20 -10.43
CA ASN A 80 31.28 11.38 -11.42
C ASN A 80 30.01 10.76 -10.84
N LEU A 81 28.92 10.77 -11.60
CA LEU A 81 27.67 10.11 -11.24
C LEU A 81 27.85 8.58 -11.26
N ILE A 82 27.55 7.93 -10.14
CA ILE A 82 27.68 6.49 -9.96
C ILE A 82 26.32 5.80 -10.15
N LYS A 83 25.33 6.23 -9.36
CA LYS A 83 23.98 5.66 -9.35
C LYS A 83 22.95 6.77 -9.09
N THR A 84 21.75 6.54 -9.59
CA THR A 84 20.60 7.39 -9.29
C THR A 84 19.51 6.52 -8.68
N TYR A 85 19.18 6.81 -7.43
CA TYR A 85 18.06 6.22 -6.73
C TYR A 85 16.84 7.12 -6.87
N THR A 86 15.66 6.54 -6.67
CA THR A 86 14.40 7.29 -6.65
C THR A 86 13.74 7.12 -5.29
N LEU A 87 13.31 8.24 -4.71
CA LEU A 87 12.51 8.26 -3.49
C LEU A 87 11.12 7.70 -3.77
N VAL A 88 10.65 6.85 -2.86
CA VAL A 88 9.28 6.34 -2.82
C VAL A 88 8.74 6.60 -1.42
N ILE A 89 7.67 7.39 -1.35
CA ILE A 89 6.86 7.57 -0.15
C ILE A 89 5.58 6.80 -0.40
N PHE A 90 5.31 5.79 0.41
CA PHE A 90 4.11 4.97 0.25
C PHE A 90 2.88 5.83 0.47
N GLY A 91 1.97 5.77 -0.50
CA GLY A 91 0.77 6.59 -0.59
C GLY A 91 0.91 7.92 -1.32
N ASP A 92 2.12 8.42 -1.55
CA ASP A 92 2.36 9.63 -2.38
C ASP A 92 2.50 9.21 -3.84
N VAL A 93 1.37 9.08 -4.54
CA VAL A 93 1.33 8.67 -5.94
C VAL A 93 1.58 9.86 -6.85
N ASN A 94 1.20 11.06 -6.40
CA ASN A 94 1.24 12.28 -7.19
C ASN A 94 2.59 13.04 -7.11
N GLY A 95 3.48 12.61 -6.21
CA GLY A 95 4.85 13.08 -6.02
C GLY A 95 4.96 14.42 -5.28
N ASP A 96 4.00 14.78 -4.44
CA ASP A 96 4.02 16.03 -3.66
C ASP A 96 4.59 15.91 -2.25
N GLY A 97 4.95 14.69 -1.85
CA GLY A 97 5.50 14.37 -0.54
C GLY A 97 4.44 14.11 0.51
N TRP A 98 3.15 14.20 0.19
CA TRP A 98 2.06 13.83 1.07
C TRP A 98 1.38 12.55 0.56
N TYR A 99 0.85 11.77 1.49
CA TYR A 99 -0.15 10.77 1.18
C TYR A 99 -1.49 11.32 1.62
N ASP A 100 -2.43 11.53 0.71
CA ASP A 100 -3.75 12.04 1.07
C ASP A 100 -4.87 11.57 0.13
N ALA A 101 -6.07 12.14 0.30
CA ALA A 101 -7.22 11.79 -0.52
C ALA A 101 -7.05 12.13 -2.01
N THR A 102 -6.12 13.03 -2.36
CA THR A 102 -5.72 13.31 -3.75
C THR A 102 -5.08 12.08 -4.36
N ASP A 103 -4.15 11.43 -3.64
CA ASP A 103 -3.52 10.19 -4.10
C ASP A 103 -4.53 9.05 -4.20
N ALA A 104 -5.52 9.00 -3.31
CA ALA A 104 -6.61 8.02 -3.41
C ALA A 104 -7.33 8.11 -4.76
N THR A 105 -7.50 9.32 -5.33
CA THR A 105 -8.10 9.46 -6.67
C THR A 105 -7.22 8.87 -7.76
N LEU A 106 -5.91 8.98 -7.65
CA LEU A 106 -4.97 8.37 -8.59
C LEU A 106 -4.96 6.85 -8.47
N VAL A 107 -5.00 6.33 -7.24
CA VAL A 107 -5.13 4.88 -7.01
C VAL A 107 -6.44 4.36 -7.59
N ASN A 108 -7.56 5.05 -7.39
CA ASN A 108 -8.84 4.68 -8.02
C ASN A 108 -8.77 4.69 -9.56
N CYS A 109 -8.01 5.61 -10.15
CA CYS A 109 -7.75 5.60 -11.59
C CYS A 109 -6.89 4.40 -12.02
N ILE A 110 -5.91 3.97 -11.22
CA ILE A 110 -5.13 2.74 -11.47
C ILE A 110 -6.04 1.51 -11.41
N VAL A 111 -6.82 1.37 -10.34
CA VAL A 111 -7.76 0.26 -10.12
C VAL A 111 -8.82 0.21 -11.24
N GLY A 112 -9.31 1.37 -11.67
CA GLY A 112 -10.23 1.51 -12.80
C GLY A 112 -9.58 1.27 -14.18
N GLY A 113 -8.28 0.97 -14.26
CA GLY A 113 -7.56 0.70 -15.50
C GLY A 113 -7.32 1.94 -16.38
N MET A 114 -7.43 3.15 -15.80
CA MET A 114 -7.18 4.41 -16.51
C MET A 114 -5.70 4.74 -16.65
N PHE A 115 -4.86 4.23 -15.75
CA PHE A 115 -3.41 4.38 -15.79
C PHE A 115 -2.70 3.03 -15.80
N THR A 116 -1.66 2.92 -16.61
CA THR A 116 -0.73 1.79 -16.58
C THR A 116 0.55 2.14 -15.84
N LYS A 117 1.26 1.09 -15.41
CA LYS A 117 2.57 1.21 -14.75
C LYS A 117 3.58 2.01 -15.56
N GLU A 118 3.57 1.84 -16.88
CA GLU A 118 4.48 2.55 -17.78
C GLU A 118 4.20 4.05 -17.85
N GLN A 119 2.94 4.46 -17.64
CA GLN A 119 2.53 5.87 -17.68
C GLN A 119 2.87 6.60 -16.37
N LEU A 120 2.69 5.95 -15.23
CA LEU A 120 2.99 6.52 -13.91
C LEU A 120 4.47 6.38 -13.53
N GLY A 121 5.12 5.34 -14.04
CA GLY A 121 6.47 4.96 -13.65
C GLY A 121 6.50 4.04 -12.44
N GLU A 122 7.61 3.32 -12.30
CA GLU A 122 7.82 2.30 -11.27
C GLU A 122 7.70 2.85 -9.83
N ALA A 123 8.20 4.07 -9.58
CA ALA A 123 8.16 4.68 -8.25
C ALA A 123 6.74 5.01 -7.78
N ALA A 124 5.94 5.66 -8.64
CA ALA A 124 4.55 5.99 -8.33
C ALA A 124 3.67 4.73 -8.26
N TRP A 125 3.96 3.73 -9.09
CA TRP A 125 3.29 2.44 -9.00
C TRP A 125 3.59 1.72 -7.68
N LEU A 126 4.84 1.73 -7.23
CA LEU A 126 5.22 1.16 -5.94
C LEU A 126 4.59 1.95 -4.77
N ALA A 127 4.52 3.27 -4.88
CA ALA A 127 3.86 4.11 -3.87
C ALA A 127 2.34 3.84 -3.75
N ALA A 128 1.69 3.41 -4.83
CA ALA A 128 0.25 3.14 -4.84
C ALA A 128 -0.15 1.89 -4.04
N ASP A 129 0.75 0.93 -3.87
CA ASP A 129 0.61 -0.23 -2.98
C ASP A 129 1.02 0.20 -1.56
N CYS A 130 0.15 0.97 -0.92
CA CYS A 130 0.44 1.67 0.32
C CYS A 130 0.16 0.83 1.57
N ASN A 131 -0.62 -0.24 1.41
CA ASN A 131 -0.78 -1.27 2.43
C ASN A 131 0.29 -2.37 2.33
N HIS A 132 1.13 -2.36 1.29
CA HIS A 132 2.23 -3.31 0.99
C HIS A 132 1.79 -4.77 0.86
N ASP A 133 0.58 -5.02 0.42
CA ASP A 133 0.08 -6.38 0.17
C ASP A 133 0.51 -6.94 -1.20
N GLY A 134 1.12 -6.10 -2.05
CA GLY A 134 1.60 -6.46 -3.38
C GLY A 134 0.56 -6.26 -4.49
N VAL A 135 -0.64 -5.77 -4.16
CA VAL A 135 -1.78 -5.64 -5.07
C VAL A 135 -2.44 -4.28 -4.89
N ILE A 136 -2.25 -3.38 -5.86
CA ILE A 136 -2.94 -2.09 -5.88
C ILE A 136 -4.45 -2.30 -6.08
N ASN A 137 -5.25 -2.04 -5.05
CA ASN A 137 -6.69 -2.27 -5.07
C ASN A 137 -7.49 -1.21 -4.26
N GLU A 138 -8.78 -1.45 -4.03
CA GLU A 138 -9.65 -0.53 -3.27
C GLU A 138 -9.18 -0.32 -1.83
N ALA A 139 -8.52 -1.31 -1.21
CA ALA A 139 -7.97 -1.19 0.13
C ALA A 139 -6.91 -0.07 0.22
N ASP A 140 -6.07 0.10 -0.80
CA ASP A 140 -5.11 1.20 -0.86
C ASP A 140 -5.80 2.57 -0.95
N SER A 141 -6.82 2.67 -1.80
CA SER A 141 -7.52 3.93 -1.98
C SER A 141 -8.37 4.31 -0.77
N GLU A 142 -8.95 3.35 -0.06
CA GLU A 142 -9.64 3.56 1.21
C GLU A 142 -8.67 4.01 2.31
N LEU A 143 -7.50 3.39 2.38
CA LEU A 143 -6.46 3.76 3.35
C LEU A 143 -6.00 5.21 3.13
N LEU A 144 -5.80 5.62 1.88
CA LEU A 144 -5.47 7.00 1.52
C LEU A 144 -6.60 8.00 1.80
N GLN A 145 -7.85 7.63 1.56
CA GLN A 145 -9.01 8.46 1.92
C GLN A 145 -9.06 8.71 3.42
N GLN A 146 -8.87 7.66 4.22
CA GLN A 146 -8.84 7.78 5.69
C GLN A 146 -7.63 8.57 6.17
N ALA A 147 -6.48 8.42 5.52
CA ALA A 147 -5.30 9.22 5.79
C ALA A 147 -5.49 10.71 5.49
N GLY A 148 -6.19 11.04 4.39
CA GLY A 148 -6.52 12.43 4.03
C GLY A 148 -7.42 13.15 5.04
N ILE A 149 -8.16 12.39 5.86
CA ILE A 149 -8.96 12.92 6.99
C ILE A 149 -8.35 12.59 8.36
N MET A 150 -7.07 12.20 8.38
CA MET A 150 -6.27 11.93 9.59
C MET A 150 -6.81 10.80 10.49
N LEU A 151 -7.57 9.86 9.94
CA LEU A 151 -8.05 8.67 10.66
C LEU A 151 -7.05 7.50 10.60
N GLN A 152 -6.19 7.47 9.58
CA GLN A 152 -5.14 6.48 9.43
C GLN A 152 -3.79 7.11 9.05
N SER A 153 -2.73 6.35 9.23
CA SER A 153 -1.37 6.70 8.82
C SER A 153 -0.74 5.57 8.04
N ILE A 154 0.06 5.91 7.04
CA ILE A 154 0.75 4.92 6.22
C ILE A 154 2.08 4.57 6.87
N ASN A 155 2.30 3.27 7.08
CA ASN A 155 3.58 2.79 7.57
C ASN A 155 4.60 2.83 6.42
N GLN A 156 5.61 3.68 6.55
CA GLN A 156 6.65 3.84 5.54
C GLN A 156 7.74 2.76 5.59
N ASN A 157 7.78 1.95 6.66
CA ASN A 157 8.93 1.09 7.01
C ASN A 157 8.68 -0.42 6.79
N VAL A 158 7.58 -0.82 6.15
CA VAL A 158 7.18 -2.23 6.14
C VAL A 158 7.95 -3.03 5.09
N GLN A 159 8.55 -4.14 5.54
CA GLN A 159 8.89 -5.25 4.66
C GLN A 159 7.65 -6.16 4.57
N GLN A 160 7.27 -6.57 3.35
CA GLN A 160 6.05 -7.33 3.02
C GLN A 160 5.77 -8.54 3.94
N SER A 161 6.76 -9.05 4.69
CA SER A 161 6.61 -10.14 5.68
C SER A 161 5.91 -9.77 7.00
N GLU A 162 5.79 -8.50 7.39
CA GLU A 162 5.25 -8.13 8.72
C GLU A 162 3.71 -8.01 8.75
N LEU A 163 3.07 -7.86 7.60
CA LEU A 163 1.63 -7.58 7.51
C LEU A 163 0.75 -8.79 7.76
N GLU A 164 1.23 -10.01 7.50
CA GLU A 164 0.50 -11.24 7.82
C GLU A 164 0.40 -11.53 9.33
N THR A 165 1.06 -10.73 10.19
CA THR A 165 1.06 -10.90 11.64
C THR A 165 0.57 -9.67 12.43
N SER A 166 0.22 -8.59 11.74
CA SER A 166 -0.23 -7.35 12.39
C SER A 166 -1.51 -7.62 13.19
N SER A 167 -1.45 -7.39 14.50
CA SER A 167 -2.56 -7.62 15.40
C SER A 167 -3.82 -6.84 15.00
N ALA A 168 -3.66 -5.74 14.24
CA ALA A 168 -4.74 -4.92 13.73
C ALA A 168 -5.63 -5.66 12.72
N TYR A 169 -5.07 -6.57 11.91
CA TYR A 169 -5.88 -7.37 10.96
C TYR A 169 -6.66 -8.46 11.70
N THR A 170 -6.03 -9.14 12.66
CA THR A 170 -6.73 -10.09 13.55
C THR A 170 -7.83 -9.43 14.39
N GLU A 171 -7.62 -8.19 14.86
CA GLU A 171 -8.63 -7.44 15.58
C GLU A 171 -9.82 -7.11 14.66
N TYR A 172 -9.55 -6.68 13.42
CA TYR A 172 -10.58 -6.41 12.42
C TYR A 172 -11.39 -7.67 12.07
N ILE A 173 -10.73 -8.81 11.85
CA ILE A 173 -11.40 -10.12 11.63
C ILE A 173 -12.23 -10.52 12.85
N SER A 174 -11.74 -10.29 14.08
CA SER A 174 -12.50 -10.61 15.30
C SER A 174 -13.76 -9.77 15.47
N ILE A 175 -13.78 -8.54 14.97
CA ILE A 175 -14.93 -7.63 15.06
C ILE A 175 -16.00 -8.01 14.02
N ILE A 176 -15.61 -8.54 12.86
CA ILE A 176 -16.55 -8.96 11.81
C ILE A 176 -17.00 -10.43 11.93
N GLU A 177 -16.26 -11.27 12.66
CA GLU A 177 -16.69 -12.62 13.02
C GLU A 177 -17.80 -12.56 14.11
N GLN A 178 -19.04 -12.34 13.69
CA GLN A 178 -20.20 -12.70 14.50
C GLN A 178 -20.36 -14.22 14.50
N THR A 179 -19.69 -14.90 15.43
CA THR A 179 -20.05 -16.25 15.81
C THR A 179 -21.43 -16.19 16.49
N VAL A 180 -22.46 -16.64 15.77
CA VAL A 180 -23.76 -16.93 16.39
C VAL A 180 -23.53 -18.14 17.30
N GLU A 181 -23.55 -17.93 18.61
CA GLU A 181 -23.67 -19.02 19.56
C GLU A 181 -24.96 -19.76 19.24
N THR A 182 -24.81 -20.96 18.70
CA THR A 182 -25.92 -21.92 18.63
C THR A 182 -26.13 -22.40 20.06
N GLU A 183 -27.11 -21.81 20.75
CA GLU A 183 -27.54 -22.34 22.04
C GLU A 183 -27.95 -23.81 21.85
N LYS A 184 -27.33 -24.68 22.64
CA LYS A 184 -27.74 -26.07 22.75
C LYS A 184 -29.18 -26.15 23.25
N PRO A 185 -29.98 -27.10 22.75
CA PRO A 185 -31.35 -27.28 23.19
C PRO A 185 -31.33 -27.99 24.54
N ASP A 186 -31.57 -27.27 25.63
CA ASP A 186 -32.11 -27.82 26.87
C ASP A 186 -32.46 -26.67 27.82
N ASP A 187 -33.73 -26.27 27.81
CA ASP A 187 -34.51 -26.17 29.05
C ASP A 187 -35.98 -25.89 28.70
N ALA A 188 -36.84 -26.88 28.98
CA ALA A 188 -38.28 -26.78 28.82
C ALA A 188 -38.87 -25.76 29.80
N PRO A 189 -39.70 -24.78 29.37
CA PRO A 189 -40.48 -23.99 30.29
C PRO A 189 -41.78 -24.74 30.63
N ALA A 190 -41.98 -24.94 31.94
CA ALA A 190 -43.22 -25.42 32.50
C ALA A 190 -44.43 -24.56 32.07
N GLU A 191 -45.54 -25.26 31.82
CA GLU A 191 -46.84 -24.72 31.43
C GLU A 191 -47.35 -23.61 32.38
N ASN A 192 -47.95 -22.58 31.80
CA ASN A 192 -49.14 -21.97 32.40
C ASN A 192 -50.13 -21.52 31.30
N PRO A 193 -51.42 -21.87 31.41
CA PRO A 193 -52.37 -21.74 30.30
C PRO A 193 -53.27 -20.53 30.51
N ASP A 194 -52.91 -19.38 29.93
CA ASP A 194 -53.92 -18.42 29.47
C ASP A 194 -53.25 -17.29 28.68
N LYS A 195 -53.45 -17.26 27.36
CA LYS A 195 -53.70 -16.07 26.54
C LYS A 195 -53.83 -16.44 25.06
N THR A 196 -54.94 -15.94 24.51
CA THR A 196 -55.43 -15.95 23.13
C THR A 196 -54.39 -15.68 22.03
N PRO A 197 -54.61 -16.22 20.81
CA PRO A 197 -53.60 -16.31 19.77
C PRO A 197 -53.34 -14.92 19.18
N THR A 198 -52.12 -14.42 19.39
CA THR A 198 -51.61 -13.26 18.64
C THR A 198 -50.79 -13.84 17.51
N GLU A 199 -51.22 -13.61 16.28
CA GLU A 199 -50.50 -14.02 15.07
C GLU A 199 -49.12 -13.36 15.07
N GLU A 200 -48.07 -14.14 15.30
CA GLU A 200 -46.70 -13.68 15.06
C GLU A 200 -46.51 -13.49 13.55
N PRO A 201 -45.86 -12.39 13.11
CA PRO A 201 -45.51 -12.24 11.71
C PRO A 201 -44.54 -13.37 11.39
N THR A 202 -44.88 -14.21 10.40
CA THR A 202 -43.99 -15.25 9.88
C THR A 202 -42.63 -14.64 9.61
N GLU A 203 -41.63 -14.95 10.45
CA GLU A 203 -40.25 -14.60 10.18
C GLU A 203 -39.88 -15.25 8.84
N GLN A 204 -39.79 -14.43 7.80
CA GLN A 204 -39.38 -14.90 6.49
C GLN A 204 -37.93 -15.34 6.60
N ASN A 205 -37.72 -16.65 6.57
CA ASN A 205 -36.41 -17.26 6.60
C ASN A 205 -35.57 -16.66 5.46
N TRP A 206 -34.57 -15.85 5.83
CA TRP A 206 -33.77 -15.06 4.89
C TRP A 206 -33.09 -15.94 3.83
N VAL A 207 -32.78 -17.19 4.18
CA VAL A 207 -32.26 -18.20 3.26
C VAL A 207 -33.26 -18.50 2.14
N VAL A 208 -34.55 -18.63 2.47
CA VAL A 208 -35.62 -18.87 1.48
C VAL A 208 -35.80 -17.65 0.58
N VAL A 209 -35.78 -16.44 1.14
CA VAL A 209 -35.87 -15.19 0.37
C VAL A 209 -34.70 -15.03 -0.59
N PHE A 210 -33.49 -15.34 -0.13
CA PHE A 210 -32.28 -15.32 -0.96
C PHE A 210 -32.36 -16.32 -2.12
N PHE A 211 -32.77 -17.55 -1.86
CA PHE A 211 -32.92 -18.56 -2.91
C PHE A 211 -34.05 -18.23 -3.91
N GLU A 212 -35.16 -17.63 -3.46
CA GLU A 212 -36.20 -17.15 -4.37
C GLU A 212 -35.70 -16.02 -5.28
N GLN A 213 -34.98 -15.05 -4.73
CA GLN A 213 -34.38 -13.96 -5.52
C GLN A 213 -33.34 -14.49 -6.53
N LEU A 214 -32.48 -15.41 -6.09
CA LEU A 214 -31.50 -16.07 -6.95
C LEU A 214 -32.17 -16.84 -8.10
N PHE A 215 -33.25 -17.58 -7.81
CA PHE A 215 -33.98 -18.33 -8.82
C PHE A 215 -34.68 -17.42 -9.83
N ASN A 216 -35.23 -16.30 -9.37
CA ASN A 216 -35.84 -15.30 -10.25
C ASN A 216 -34.81 -14.61 -11.17
N LEU A 217 -33.61 -14.33 -10.65
CA LEU A 217 -32.50 -13.79 -11.46
C LEU A 217 -32.05 -14.77 -12.54
N ILE A 218 -31.92 -16.06 -12.21
CA ILE A 218 -31.57 -17.12 -13.17
C ILE A 218 -32.63 -17.23 -14.28
N LYS A 219 -33.92 -17.18 -13.93
CA LYS A 219 -35.02 -17.17 -14.91
C LYS A 219 -34.95 -15.97 -15.86
N LEU A 220 -34.64 -14.78 -15.34
CA LEU A 220 -34.50 -13.57 -16.15
C LEU A 220 -33.34 -13.73 -17.16
N LEU A 221 -32.19 -14.21 -16.70
CA LEU A 221 -31.02 -14.44 -17.55
C LEU A 221 -31.28 -15.49 -18.63
N LEU A 222 -31.96 -16.59 -18.30
CA LEU A 222 -32.35 -17.62 -19.27
C LEU A 222 -33.39 -17.11 -20.27
N SER A 223 -34.23 -16.15 -19.89
CA SER A 223 -35.20 -15.52 -20.78
C SER A 223 -34.58 -14.51 -21.75
N ILE A 224 -33.40 -13.97 -21.42
CA ILE A 224 -32.61 -13.07 -22.29
C ILE A 224 -31.75 -13.87 -23.28
N LEU A 225 -31.40 -15.12 -22.94
CA LEU A 225 -30.56 -16.00 -23.78
C LEU A 225 -31.34 -16.74 -24.89
N LYS A 226 -32.59 -16.36 -25.16
CA LYS A 226 -33.48 -16.97 -26.16
C LYS A 226 -33.87 -15.96 -27.23
#